data_AF-A0A329RH05-F1
#
_entry.id   AF-A0A329RH05-F1
#
_cell.length_a   1.000
_cell.length_b   1.000
_cell.length_c   1.000
_cell.angle_alpha   90.00
_cell.angle_beta   90.00
_cell.angle_gamma   90.00
#
_symmetry.space_group_name_H-M   'P 1'
#
loop_
_entity.id
_entity.type
_entity.pdbx_description
1 polymer ?
#
loop_
_entity_poly.entity_id
_entity_poly.type
_entity_poly.pdbx_seq_one_letter_code
_entity_poly.pdbx_strand_id
1 'polypeptide(L)'
;MRFGGAFIWIRGSDLYNHSDGSTATRVRPEFTHSASSSFLAYTPIYFWQQVVNESNAYAKINGVNLVQPVTLAELMPFIGILFFMTINDKGEYANYWGPQPEDTILWNRNSSGLENIIP
;
A
#
# COMPACT_ATOMS: atom_id res chain seq x y z
N MET A 1 -26.12 -5.09 -15.73
CA MET A 1 -25.48 -3.85 -16.22
C MET A 1 -24.44 -4.23 -17.27
N ARG A 2 -24.56 -3.69 -18.49
CA ARG A 2 -23.60 -3.89 -19.59
C ARG A 2 -22.58 -2.74 -19.55
N PHE A 3 -21.29 -3.05 -19.41
CA PHE A 3 -20.23 -2.06 -19.56
C PHE A 3 -19.89 -1.93 -21.05
N GLY A 4 -20.50 -0.94 -21.71
CA GLY A 4 -20.17 -0.52 -23.06
C GLY A 4 -19.21 0.67 -23.00
N GLY A 5 -17.91 0.38 -23.15
CA GLY A 5 -16.86 1.37 -23.32
C GLY A 5 -15.66 0.66 -23.92
N ALA A 6 -15.23 1.07 -25.11
CA ALA A 6 -14.10 0.45 -25.78
C ALA A 6 -12.82 0.70 -24.97
N PHE A 7 -12.43 -0.30 -24.18
CA PHE A 7 -11.07 -0.39 -23.66
C PHE A 7 -10.16 -0.55 -24.87
N ILE A 8 -9.39 0.50 -25.19
CA ILE A 8 -8.25 0.38 -26.08
C ILE A 8 -7.26 -0.50 -25.33
N TRP A 9 -7.26 -1.79 -25.65
CA TRP A 9 -6.18 -2.68 -25.27
C TRP A 9 -4.93 -2.14 -25.97
N ILE A 10 -4.12 -1.33 -25.27
CA ILE A 10 -2.70 -1.25 -25.62
C ILE A 10 -2.22 -2.67 -25.37
N ARG A 11 -2.21 -3.47 -26.43
CA ARG A 11 -1.67 -4.82 -26.42
C ARG A 11 -0.23 -4.64 -26.00
N GLY A 12 0.07 -4.87 -24.72
CA GLY A 12 1.41 -4.74 -24.18
C GLY A 12 2.29 -5.72 -24.92
N SER A 13 2.90 -5.27 -26.01
CA SER A 13 3.74 -6.11 -26.87
C SER A 13 4.92 -6.68 -26.09
N ASP A 14 5.28 -6.03 -24.99
CA ASP A 14 6.34 -6.38 -24.05
C ASP A 14 5.88 -7.32 -22.90
N LEU A 15 4.57 -7.59 -22.75
CA LEU A 15 4.09 -8.41 -21.61
C LEU A 15 4.37 -9.91 -21.82
N TYR A 16 4.38 -10.35 -23.09
CA TYR A 16 4.53 -11.77 -23.45
C TYR A 16 5.46 -12.04 -24.64
N ASN A 17 5.87 -11.01 -25.39
CA ASN A 17 6.77 -11.18 -26.53
C ASN A 17 8.07 -10.40 -26.26
N HIS A 18 9.06 -11.12 -25.74
CA HIS A 18 10.39 -10.59 -25.53
C HIS A 18 11.23 -10.70 -26.80
N SER A 19 12.19 -9.78 -26.99
CA SER A 19 13.10 -9.78 -28.15
C SER A 19 13.99 -11.02 -28.23
N ASP A 20 14.13 -11.75 -27.14
CA ASP A 20 14.85 -13.03 -27.02
C ASP A 20 13.95 -14.26 -27.25
N GLY A 21 12.68 -14.06 -27.60
CA GLY A 21 11.70 -15.13 -27.82
C GLY A 21 11.15 -15.75 -26.53
N SER A 22 11.49 -15.24 -25.35
CA SER A 22 10.88 -15.67 -24.10
C SER A 22 9.43 -15.19 -24.01
N THR A 23 8.62 -15.95 -23.27
CA THR A 23 7.24 -15.59 -22.89
C THR A 23 7.08 -15.41 -21.38
N ALA A 24 8.19 -15.45 -20.63
CA ALA A 24 8.16 -15.30 -19.17
C ALA A 24 7.81 -13.87 -18.78
N THR A 25 6.96 -13.70 -17.77
CA THR A 25 6.67 -12.37 -17.21
C THR A 25 7.96 -11.75 -16.65
N ARG A 26 8.32 -10.55 -17.12
CA ARG A 26 9.46 -9.79 -16.60
C ARG A 26 8.98 -8.56 -15.85
N VAL A 27 9.61 -8.28 -14.72
CA VAL A 27 9.44 -7.00 -14.02
C VAL A 27 10.16 -5.94 -14.87
N ARG A 28 9.45 -4.90 -15.29
CA ARG A 28 10.07 -3.83 -16.08
C ARG A 28 11.15 -3.13 -15.23
N PRO A 29 12.29 -2.71 -15.81
CA PRO A 29 13.38 -2.09 -15.05
C PRO A 29 12.96 -0.88 -14.20
N GLU A 30 11.91 -0.17 -14.61
CA GLU A 30 11.34 0.96 -13.87
C GLU A 30 10.71 0.54 -12.55
N PHE A 31 10.53 -0.75 -12.27
CA PHE A 31 10.03 -1.23 -10.98
C PHE A 31 11.12 -1.80 -10.07
N THR A 32 12.35 -1.96 -10.56
CA THR A 32 13.46 -2.54 -9.77
C THR A 32 14.31 -1.50 -9.05
N HIS A 33 13.96 -0.21 -9.11
CA HIS A 33 14.78 0.87 -8.54
C HIS A 33 14.51 1.15 -7.05
N SER A 34 13.42 0.62 -6.48
CA SER A 34 13.13 0.74 -5.04
C SER A 34 12.25 -0.42 -4.55
N ALA A 35 12.29 -0.68 -3.23
CA ALA A 35 11.43 -1.66 -2.58
C ALA A 35 9.94 -1.35 -2.79
N SER A 36 9.55 -0.08 -2.69
CA SER A 36 8.18 0.38 -2.94
C SER A 36 7.75 0.17 -4.40
N SER A 37 8.64 0.44 -5.35
CA SER A 37 8.38 0.21 -6.78
C SER A 37 8.24 -1.27 -7.10
N SER A 38 9.04 -2.12 -6.45
CA SER A 38 8.94 -3.58 -6.58
C SER A 38 7.63 -4.09 -5.98
N PHE A 39 7.24 -3.59 -4.81
CA PHE A 39 5.95 -3.91 -4.18
C PHE A 39 4.75 -3.56 -5.08
N LEU A 40 4.76 -2.36 -5.68
CA LEU A 40 3.69 -1.91 -6.58
C LEU A 40 3.67 -2.65 -7.91
N ALA A 41 4.76 -3.31 -8.31
CA ALA A 41 4.78 -4.17 -9.49
C ALA A 41 4.01 -5.48 -9.27
N TYR A 42 4.06 -6.03 -8.05
CA TYR A 42 3.30 -7.23 -7.68
C TYR A 42 1.85 -6.91 -7.34
N THR A 43 1.62 -5.78 -6.66
CA THR A 43 0.28 -5.34 -6.27
C THR A 43 0.00 -3.95 -6.81
N PRO A 44 -0.57 -3.85 -8.03
CA PRO A 44 -0.77 -2.57 -8.72
C PRO A 44 -1.65 -1.59 -7.94
N ILE A 45 -1.46 -0.29 -8.18
CA ILE A 45 -2.25 0.78 -7.54
C ILE A 45 -3.76 0.58 -7.71
N TYR A 46 -4.22 0.05 -8.85
CA TYR A 46 -5.63 -0.22 -9.11
C TYR A 46 -6.24 -1.22 -8.11
N PHE A 47 -5.48 -2.23 -7.68
CA PHE A 47 -5.93 -3.15 -6.63
C PHE A 47 -6.23 -2.39 -5.35
N TRP A 48 -5.33 -1.50 -4.94
CA TRP A 48 -5.49 -0.70 -3.73
C TRP A 48 -6.63 0.32 -3.84
N GLN A 49 -6.85 0.90 -5.02
CA GLN A 49 -8.03 1.74 -5.27
C GLN A 49 -9.34 0.96 -5.08
N GLN A 50 -9.38 -0.30 -5.53
CA GLN A 50 -10.54 -1.16 -5.30
C GLN A 50 -10.72 -1.45 -3.80
N VAL A 51 -9.66 -1.77 -3.07
CA VAL A 51 -9.72 -1.97 -1.61
C VAL A 51 -10.29 -0.75 -0.90
N VAL A 52 -9.87 0.46 -1.27
CA VAL A 52 -10.43 1.71 -0.73
C VAL A 52 -11.93 1.82 -1.01
N ASN A 53 -12.34 1.61 -2.26
CA ASN A 53 -13.74 1.74 -2.68
C ASN A 53 -14.64 0.76 -1.93
N GLU A 54 -14.23 -0.51 -1.83
CA GLU A 54 -15.00 -1.56 -1.14
C GLU A 54 -15.05 -1.30 0.37
N SER A 55 -13.95 -0.83 0.98
CA SER A 55 -13.92 -0.50 2.42
C SER A 55 -14.90 0.62 2.75
N ASN A 56 -14.93 1.66 1.93
CA ASN A 56 -15.87 2.78 2.09
C ASN A 56 -17.33 2.36 1.83
N ALA A 57 -17.57 1.50 0.82
CA ALA A 57 -18.89 0.96 0.55
C ALA A 57 -19.40 0.10 1.73
N TYR A 58 -18.54 -0.75 2.27
CA TYR A 58 -18.82 -1.56 3.45
C TYR A 58 -19.19 -0.68 4.66
N ALA A 59 -18.39 0.35 4.94
CA ALA A 59 -18.64 1.26 6.05
C ALA A 59 -20.02 1.93 5.93
N LYS A 60 -20.37 2.38 4.73
CA LYS A 60 -21.67 3.00 4.44
C LYS A 60 -22.85 2.05 4.64
N ILE A 61 -22.73 0.80 4.18
CA ILE A 61 -23.79 -0.22 4.30
C ILE A 61 -24.00 -0.63 5.76
N ASN A 62 -22.92 -0.74 6.52
CA ASN A 62 -22.95 -1.24 7.90
C ASN A 62 -23.08 -0.12 8.96
N GLY A 63 -23.27 1.13 8.53
CA GLY A 63 -23.41 2.27 9.46
C GLY A 63 -22.16 2.54 10.30
N VAL A 64 -20.97 2.20 9.79
CA VAL A 64 -19.70 2.54 10.44
C VAL A 64 -19.46 4.03 10.25
N ASN A 65 -19.38 4.76 11.36
CA ASN A 65 -19.15 6.20 11.36
C ASN A 65 -17.68 6.51 11.07
N LEU A 66 -17.33 6.59 9.79
CA LEU A 66 -16.06 7.17 9.35
C LEU A 66 -16.17 8.70 9.40
N VAL A 67 -15.21 9.35 10.05
CA VAL A 67 -15.12 10.83 10.07
C VAL A 67 -14.97 11.37 8.64
N GLN A 68 -14.18 10.68 7.84
CA GLN A 68 -14.02 10.92 6.41
C GLN A 68 -13.88 9.59 5.66
N PRO A 69 -14.27 9.51 4.37
CA PRO A 69 -14.01 8.33 3.56
C PRO A 69 -12.51 8.06 3.48
N VAL A 70 -12.13 6.79 3.60
CA VAL A 70 -10.75 6.35 3.45
C VAL A 70 -10.27 6.72 2.06
N THR A 71 -9.09 7.30 1.98
CA THR A 71 -8.41 7.65 0.73
C THR A 71 -7.26 6.70 0.46
N LEU A 72 -6.79 6.66 -0.80
CA LEU A 72 -5.58 5.92 -1.14
C LEU A 72 -4.36 6.47 -0.38
N ALA A 73 -4.33 7.78 -0.12
CA ALA A 73 -3.26 8.44 0.61
C ALA A 73 -3.20 8.03 2.09
N GLU A 74 -4.33 7.66 2.71
CA GLU A 74 -4.36 7.10 4.06
C GLU A 74 -4.08 5.60 4.08
N LEU A 75 -4.50 4.87 3.03
CA LEU A 75 -4.26 3.43 2.93
C LEU A 75 -2.76 3.10 2.74
N MET A 76 -2.02 3.90 1.98
CA MET A 76 -0.60 3.61 1.71
C MET A 76 0.28 3.64 2.98
N PRO A 77 0.20 4.65 3.87
CA PRO A 77 0.86 4.63 5.18
C PRO A 77 0.39 3.46 6.05
N PHE A 78 -0.91 3.14 6.06
CA PHE A 78 -1.43 2.00 6.82
C PHE A 78 -0.77 0.68 6.40
N ILE A 79 -0.59 0.44 5.09
CA ILE A 79 0.15 -0.72 4.59
C ILE A 79 1.62 -0.68 5.04
N GLY A 80 2.25 0.50 5.01
CA GLY A 80 3.60 0.71 5.51
C GLY A 80 3.74 0.33 7.00
N ILE A 81 2.74 0.67 7.82
CA ILE A 81 2.66 0.29 9.22
C ILE A 81 2.59 -1.23 9.37
N LEU A 82 1.77 -1.93 8.57
CA LEU A 82 1.70 -3.39 8.62
C LEU A 82 3.07 -4.02 8.32
N PHE A 83 3.78 -3.53 7.30
CA PHE A 83 5.14 -3.99 7.03
C PHE A 83 6.09 -3.70 8.19
N PHE A 84 6.03 -2.50 8.76
CA PHE A 84 6.86 -2.13 9.91
C PHE A 84 6.64 -3.08 11.09
N MET A 85 5.38 -3.40 11.41
CA MET A 85 5.02 -4.31 12.50
C MET A 85 5.46 -5.75 12.23
N THR A 86 5.51 -6.19 10.97
CA THR A 86 6.07 -7.52 10.64
C THR A 86 7.58 -7.61 10.81
N ILE A 87 8.30 -6.50 10.59
CA ILE A 87 9.77 -6.47 10.66
C ILE A 87 10.24 -6.18 12.09
N ASN A 88 9.53 -5.31 12.79
CA ASN A 88 9.85 -4.89 14.15
C ASN A 88 8.83 -5.51 15.09
N ASP A 89 9.17 -6.65 15.68
CA ASP A 89 8.32 -7.29 16.70
C ASP A 89 8.53 -6.60 18.05
N LYS A 90 7.56 -5.75 18.44
CA LYS A 90 7.51 -5.12 19.77
C LYS A 90 6.55 -5.85 20.71
N GLY A 91 6.07 -7.03 20.33
CA GLY A 91 5.08 -7.80 21.07
C GLY A 91 3.69 -7.20 20.95
N GLU A 92 3.18 -6.62 22.03
CA GLU A 92 1.80 -6.11 22.08
C GLU A 92 1.60 -4.90 21.17
N TYR A 93 0.41 -4.80 20.57
CA TYR A 93 0.03 -3.68 19.70
C TYR A 93 0.26 -2.31 20.36
N ALA A 94 -0.01 -2.20 21.66
CA ALA A 94 0.18 -0.96 22.43
C ALA A 94 1.64 -0.46 22.40
N ASN A 95 2.62 -1.33 22.25
CA ASN A 95 4.04 -0.97 22.29
C ASN A 95 4.50 -0.21 21.04
N TYR A 96 3.70 -0.23 19.98
CA TYR A 96 3.98 0.53 18.75
C TYR A 96 3.52 1.98 18.81
N TRP A 97 2.72 2.33 19.82
CA TRP A 97 2.09 3.64 19.98
C TRP A 97 2.60 4.30 21.26
N GLY A 98 3.00 5.57 21.17
CA GLY A 98 3.47 6.36 22.29
C GLY A 98 5.00 6.41 22.42
N PRO A 99 5.52 6.91 23.57
CA PRO A 99 6.94 7.16 23.75
C PRO A 99 7.77 5.88 23.61
N GLN A 100 8.74 5.90 22.70
CA GLN A 100 9.57 4.74 22.44
C GLN A 100 10.86 4.78 23.27
N PRO A 101 11.37 3.63 23.78
CA PRO A 101 12.64 3.60 24.52
C PRO A 101 13.81 4.18 23.72
N GLU A 102 13.81 3.95 22.40
CA GLU A 102 14.78 4.52 21.46
C GLU A 102 14.74 6.06 21.39
N ASP A 103 13.61 6.70 21.66
CA ASP A 103 13.53 8.17 21.66
C ASP A 103 14.39 8.77 22.77
N THR A 104 14.47 8.07 23.91
CA THR A 104 15.32 8.45 25.04
C THR A 104 16.79 8.14 24.75
N ILE A 105 17.07 7.00 24.13
CA ILE A 105 18.44 6.53 23.85
C ILE A 105 19.10 7.34 22.72
N LEU A 106 18.34 7.68 21.68
CA LEU A 106 18.82 8.39 20.49
C LEU A 106 18.70 9.92 20.61
N TRP A 107 18.23 10.43 21.75
CA TRP A 107 17.96 11.84 21.98
C TRP A 107 17.03 12.45 20.91
N ASN A 108 16.04 11.66 20.47
CA ASN A 108 15.06 12.10 19.49
C ASN A 108 14.02 12.98 20.20
N ARG A 109 13.81 14.20 19.71
CA ARG A 109 12.81 15.12 20.28
C ARG A 109 11.39 14.85 19.78
N ASN A 110 11.25 14.07 18.71
CA ASN A 110 9.96 13.67 18.15
C ASN A 110 9.75 12.19 18.49
N SER A 111 8.56 11.82 18.98
CA SER A 111 8.23 10.40 19.23
C SER A 111 8.38 9.60 17.94
N SER A 112 9.05 8.45 18.01
CA SER A 112 9.14 7.49 16.89
C SER A 112 7.94 6.55 16.84
N GLY A 113 6.94 6.76 17.71
CA GLY A 113 5.70 5.99 17.72
C GLY A 113 4.85 6.20 16.46
N LEU A 114 4.08 5.17 16.11
CA LEU A 114 3.27 5.15 14.89
C LEU A 114 2.15 6.20 14.89
N GLU A 115 1.81 6.77 16.05
CA GLU A 115 0.80 7.82 16.21
C GLU A 115 1.12 9.09 15.40
N ASN A 116 2.38 9.27 15.00
CA ASN A 116 2.81 10.44 14.23
C ASN A 116 2.78 10.20 12.71
N ILE A 117 2.46 8.97 12.26
CA ILE A 117 2.49 8.58 10.83
C ILE A 117 1.14 8.84 10.14
N ILE A 118 0.03 8.67 10.86
CA ILE A 118 -1.32 8.95 10.36
C ILE A 118 -1.82 10.19 11.12
N PRO A 119 -2.03 11.34 10.44
CA PRO A 119 -2.49 12.58 11.08
C PRO A 119 -3.94 12.51 11.58
#